data_AF-A0A1G1BW82-F1
#
_entry.id   AF-A0A1G1BW82-F1
#
_cell.length_a   1.000
_cell.length_b   1.000
_cell.length_c   1.000
_cell.angle_alpha   90.00
_cell.angle_beta   90.00
_cell.angle_gamma   90.00
#
_symmetry.space_group_name_H-M   'P 1'
#
loop_
_entity.id
_entity.type
_entity.pdbx_description
1 polymer ?
#
loop_
_entity_poly.entity_id
_entity_poly.type
_entity_poly.pdbx_seq_one_letter_code
_entity_poly.pdbx_strand_id
1 'polypeptide(L)'
;MLVLLLSITLWCVVVYSFRVAVFGNPLYVQLVRTEPDALDRVEQVAMGQVLEPQPDEILFLRRFSRTVVLELAVFVLEIALFTYLWLTRVMPWLSFLLLAKNLVLIALSASMAGAQPATEERLFRRLLALPPWLIRLDRASSLASGAGSLVLFLKVNNLIPW
;
A
#
# COMPACT_ATOMS: atom_id res chain seq x y z
N MET A 1 20.32 -0.52 -20.25
CA MET A 1 20.06 -1.21 -18.97
C MET A 1 19.11 -0.43 -18.06
N LEU A 2 19.39 0.86 -17.79
CA LEU A 2 18.55 1.72 -16.94
C LEU A 2 17.09 1.83 -17.41
N VAL A 3 16.86 2.03 -18.71
CA VAL A 3 15.50 2.12 -19.29
C VAL A 3 14.71 0.83 -19.05
N LEU A 4 15.33 -0.33 -19.26
CA LEU A 4 14.68 -1.63 -19.05
C LEU A 4 14.27 -1.82 -17.58
N LEU A 5 15.18 -1.52 -16.64
CA LEU A 5 14.88 -1.60 -15.21
C LEU A 5 13.73 -0.67 -14.84
N LEU A 6 13.76 0.57 -15.32
CA LEU A 6 12.72 1.55 -15.04
C LEU A 6 11.36 1.15 -15.64
N SER A 7 11.35 0.57 -16.84
CA SER A 7 10.16 0.00 -17.47
C SER A 7 9.58 -1.16 -16.67
N ILE A 8 10.43 -2.10 -16.19
CA ILE A 8 9.99 -3.21 -15.35
C ILE A 8 9.41 -2.68 -14.03
N THR A 9 10.10 -1.75 -13.38
CA THR A 9 9.66 -1.14 -12.12
C THR A 9 8.32 -0.43 -12.28
N LEU A 10 8.17 0.41 -13.31
CA LEU A 10 6.90 1.08 -13.61
C LEU A 10 5.79 0.06 -13.88
N TRP A 11 6.08 -1.00 -14.64
CA TRP A 11 5.08 -2.03 -14.91
C TRP A 11 4.64 -2.77 -13.65
N CYS A 12 5.57 -3.09 -12.74
CA CYS A 12 5.22 -3.66 -11.44
C CYS A 12 4.30 -2.73 -10.63
N VAL A 13 4.60 -1.43 -10.59
CA VAL A 13 3.75 -0.43 -9.92
C VAL A 13 2.38 -0.36 -10.57
N VAL A 14 2.31 -0.35 -11.91
CA VAL A 14 1.04 -0.35 -12.68
C VAL A 14 0.18 -1.56 -12.31
N VAL A 15 0.73 -2.76 -12.41
CA VAL A 15 0.00 -4.01 -12.15
C VAL A 15 -0.48 -4.07 -10.70
N TYR A 16 0.41 -3.74 -9.75
CA TYR A 16 0.05 -3.74 -8.33
C TYR A 16 -1.03 -2.69 -8.02
N SER A 17 -0.86 -1.47 -8.50
CA SER A 17 -1.78 -0.35 -8.27
C SER A 17 -3.17 -0.62 -8.84
N PHE A 18 -3.26 -1.13 -10.07
CA PHE A 18 -4.56 -1.51 -10.64
C PHE A 18 -5.19 -2.68 -9.90
N ARG A 19 -4.41 -3.66 -9.44
CA ARG A 19 -4.92 -4.76 -8.62
C ARG A 19 -5.56 -4.21 -7.32
N VAL A 20 -4.90 -3.28 -6.63
CA VAL A 20 -5.44 -2.67 -5.41
C VAL A 20 -6.68 -1.81 -5.74
N ALA A 21 -6.67 -1.06 -6.83
CA ALA A 21 -7.82 -0.26 -7.25
C ALA A 21 -9.08 -1.13 -7.51
N VAL A 22 -8.91 -2.28 -8.18
CA VAL A 22 -10.02 -3.17 -8.55
C VAL A 22 -10.45 -4.07 -7.40
N PHE A 23 -9.52 -4.79 -6.79
CA PHE A 23 -9.82 -5.81 -5.78
C PHE A 23 -9.82 -5.25 -4.35
N GLY A 24 -9.30 -4.04 -4.14
CA GLY A 24 -9.08 -3.45 -2.82
C GLY A 24 -7.73 -3.84 -2.22
N ASN A 25 -7.39 -3.17 -1.12
CA ASN A 25 -6.17 -3.45 -0.37
C ASN A 25 -6.21 -4.88 0.20
N PRO A 26 -5.20 -5.73 -0.11
CA PRO A 26 -5.15 -7.12 0.34
C PRO A 26 -5.14 -7.26 1.87
N LEU A 27 -4.55 -6.32 2.62
CA LEU A 27 -4.59 -6.32 4.09
C LEU A 27 -6.03 -6.17 4.59
N TYR A 28 -6.75 -5.16 4.08
CA TYR A 28 -8.13 -4.92 4.48
C TYR A 28 -9.04 -6.10 4.11
N VAL A 29 -8.88 -6.64 2.90
CA VAL A 29 -9.63 -7.82 2.45
C VAL A 29 -9.34 -9.04 3.31
N GLN A 30 -8.09 -9.24 3.72
CA GLN A 30 -7.72 -10.35 4.61
C GLN A 30 -8.36 -10.19 5.99
N LEU A 31 -8.40 -8.98 6.55
CA LEU A 31 -9.01 -8.72 7.86
C LEU A 31 -10.52 -8.92 7.85
N VAL A 32 -11.23 -8.38 6.84
CA VAL A 32 -12.70 -8.48 6.75
C VAL A 32 -13.18 -9.91 6.54
N ARG A 33 -12.38 -10.77 5.89
CA ARG A 33 -12.72 -12.17 5.64
C ARG A 33 -12.43 -13.10 6.82
N THR A 34 -11.74 -12.62 7.83
CA THR A 34 -11.37 -13.42 9.00
C THR A 34 -12.47 -13.30 10.05
N GLU A 35 -12.87 -14.42 10.63
CA GLU A 35 -13.88 -14.42 11.70
C GLU A 35 -13.42 -13.56 12.89
N PRO A 36 -14.31 -12.80 13.53
CA PRO A 36 -13.94 -11.91 14.65
C PRO A 36 -13.19 -12.64 15.77
N ASP A 37 -13.64 -13.85 16.13
CA ASP A 37 -13.05 -14.67 17.19
C ASP A 37 -11.67 -15.23 16.81
N ALA A 38 -11.40 -15.41 15.52
CA ALA A 38 -10.06 -15.78 15.03
C ALA A 38 -9.12 -14.57 15.02
N LEU A 39 -9.64 -13.39 14.70
CA LEU A 39 -8.88 -12.13 14.67
C LEU A 39 -8.39 -11.74 16.07
N ASP A 40 -9.25 -11.89 17.09
CA ASP A 40 -8.89 -11.64 18.49
C ASP A 40 -7.80 -12.60 18.99
N ARG A 41 -7.85 -13.88 18.60
CA ARG A 41 -6.80 -14.87 18.96
C ARG A 41 -5.47 -14.54 18.30
N VAL A 42 -5.49 -14.23 17.00
CA VAL A 42 -4.30 -13.78 16.26
C VAL A 42 -3.69 -12.53 16.90
N GLU A 43 -4.52 -11.63 17.41
CA GLU A 43 -4.09 -10.42 18.10
C GLU A 43 -3.36 -10.72 19.42
N GLN A 44 -3.92 -11.63 20.23
CA GLN A 44 -3.29 -12.09 21.47
C GLN A 44 -1.96 -12.80 21.19
N VAL A 45 -1.89 -13.60 20.12
CA VAL A 45 -0.63 -14.22 19.66
C VAL A 45 0.39 -13.16 19.25
N ALA A 46 -0.03 -12.14 18.49
CA ALA A 46 0.86 -11.06 18.06
C ALA A 46 1.41 -10.23 19.25
N MET A 47 0.65 -10.14 20.34
CA MET A 47 1.05 -9.46 21.58
C MET A 47 1.89 -10.35 22.51
N GLY A 48 2.12 -11.61 22.15
CA GLY A 48 2.85 -12.56 22.99
C GLY A 48 2.08 -13.01 24.24
N GLN A 49 0.75 -12.82 24.27
CA GLN A 49 -0.11 -13.22 25.39
C GLN A 49 -0.48 -14.72 25.35
N VAL A 50 -0.27 -15.39 24.23
CA VAL A 50 -0.53 -16.84 24.04
C VAL A 50 0.78 -17.60 23.94
N LEU A 51 0.96 -18.61 24.80
CA LEU A 51 2.17 -19.45 24.85
C LEU A 51 2.22 -20.52 23.74
N GLU A 52 1.07 -21.04 23.31
CA GLU A 52 0.98 -22.06 22.25
C GLU A 52 0.01 -21.61 21.14
N PRO A 53 0.51 -20.88 20.14
CA PRO A 53 -0.29 -20.44 19.01
C PRO A 53 -0.68 -21.60 18.09
N GLN A 54 -1.89 -21.56 17.56
CA GLN A 54 -2.36 -22.56 16.60
C GLN A 54 -1.64 -22.38 15.23
N PRO A 55 -1.44 -23.44 14.44
CA PRO A 55 -0.76 -23.36 13.15
C PRO A 55 -1.41 -22.33 12.19
N ASP A 56 -2.72 -22.22 12.24
CA ASP A 56 -3.50 -21.31 11.40
C ASP A 56 -3.28 -19.84 11.78
N GLU A 57 -3.09 -19.54 13.05
CA GLU A 57 -2.80 -18.19 13.57
C GLU A 57 -1.40 -17.72 13.13
N ILE A 58 -0.41 -18.61 13.22
CA ILE A 58 0.95 -18.35 12.72
C ILE A 58 0.94 -18.13 11.21
N LEU A 59 0.19 -18.96 10.47
CA LEU A 59 0.07 -18.83 9.02
C LEU A 59 -0.59 -17.51 8.63
N PHE A 60 -1.62 -17.08 9.37
CA PHE A 60 -2.25 -15.78 9.20
C PHE A 60 -1.26 -14.64 9.41
N LEU A 61 -0.56 -14.62 10.55
CA LEU A 61 0.43 -13.58 10.88
C LEU A 61 1.55 -13.50 9.85
N ARG A 62 2.04 -14.66 9.38
CA ARG A 62 3.07 -14.72 8.33
C ARG A 62 2.57 -14.14 7.00
N ARG A 63 1.34 -14.45 6.60
CA ARG A 63 0.72 -13.90 5.37
C ARG A 63 0.44 -12.40 5.50
N PHE A 64 -0.07 -11.98 6.66
CA PHE A 64 -0.34 -10.57 6.95
C PHE A 64 0.96 -9.76 6.92
N SER A 65 1.97 -10.18 7.68
CA SER A 65 3.29 -9.55 7.74
C SER A 65 3.95 -9.46 6.35
N ARG A 66 3.92 -10.56 5.57
CA ARG A 66 4.46 -10.54 4.20
C ARG A 66 3.73 -9.55 3.31
N THR A 67 2.41 -9.42 3.45
CA THR A 67 1.62 -8.44 2.71
C THR A 67 1.99 -7.03 3.12
N VAL A 68 2.08 -6.72 4.43
CA VAL A 68 2.52 -5.42 4.94
C VAL A 68 3.89 -5.02 4.39
N VAL A 69 4.86 -5.94 4.45
CA VAL A 69 6.22 -5.70 3.91
C VAL A 69 6.19 -5.45 2.41
N LEU A 70 5.36 -6.17 1.66
CA LEU A 70 5.20 -5.97 0.22
C LEU A 70 4.59 -4.60 -0.09
N GLU A 71 3.54 -4.19 0.63
CA GLU A 71 2.92 -2.86 0.43
C GLU A 71 3.93 -1.75 0.73
N LEU A 72 4.65 -1.87 1.84
CA LEU A 72 5.69 -0.90 2.20
C LEU A 72 6.81 -0.85 1.16
N ALA A 73 7.24 -2.01 0.65
CA ALA A 73 8.27 -2.07 -0.39
C ALA A 73 7.81 -1.39 -1.68
N VAL A 74 6.56 -1.65 -2.13
CA VAL A 74 6.00 -0.98 -3.32
C VAL A 74 5.84 0.52 -3.08
N PHE A 75 5.45 0.91 -1.88
CA PHE A 75 5.31 2.31 -1.52
C PHE A 75 6.65 3.08 -1.56
N VAL A 76 7.70 2.52 -0.95
CA VAL A 76 9.05 3.09 -1.01
C VAL A 76 9.56 3.13 -2.46
N LEU A 77 9.29 2.08 -3.23
CA LEU A 77 9.62 2.01 -4.64
C LEU A 77 8.94 3.11 -5.46
N GLU A 78 7.66 3.39 -5.24
CA GLU A 78 6.95 4.49 -5.87
C GLU A 78 7.60 5.85 -5.55
N ILE A 79 7.89 6.12 -4.27
CA ILE A 79 8.54 7.37 -3.87
C ILE A 79 9.89 7.52 -4.57
N ALA A 80 10.73 6.48 -4.53
CA ALA A 80 12.05 6.50 -5.18
C ALA A 80 11.92 6.72 -6.69
N LEU A 81 10.99 6.02 -7.33
CA LEU A 81 10.74 6.08 -8.77
C LEU A 81 10.26 7.47 -9.21
N PHE A 82 9.25 8.04 -8.54
CA PHE A 82 8.72 9.35 -8.91
C PHE A 82 9.69 10.49 -8.59
N THR A 83 10.46 10.35 -7.50
CA THR A 83 11.56 11.28 -7.21
C THR A 83 12.62 11.24 -8.32
N TYR A 84 13.03 10.05 -8.74
CA TYR A 84 13.99 9.88 -9.82
C TYR A 84 13.48 10.45 -11.16
N LEU A 85 12.22 10.16 -11.52
CA LEU A 85 11.62 10.67 -12.75
C LEU A 85 11.45 12.20 -12.73
N TRP A 86 11.12 12.76 -11.58
CA TRP A 86 11.07 14.21 -11.40
C TRP A 86 12.45 14.85 -11.56
N LEU A 87 13.49 14.30 -10.93
CA LEU A 87 14.88 14.79 -11.04
C LEU A 87 15.41 14.71 -12.48
N THR A 88 15.06 13.65 -13.21
CA THR A 88 15.44 13.46 -14.63
C THR A 88 14.53 14.20 -15.61
N ARG A 89 13.56 14.99 -15.10
CA ARG A 89 12.61 15.79 -15.89
C ARG A 89 11.76 15.00 -16.87
N VAL A 90 11.51 13.71 -16.59
CA VAL A 90 10.55 12.90 -17.36
C VAL A 90 9.15 13.21 -16.84
N MET A 91 8.36 13.96 -17.61
CA MET A 91 7.01 14.41 -17.21
C MET A 91 6.97 14.96 -15.77
N PRO A 92 7.75 16.01 -15.46
CA PRO A 92 8.05 16.43 -14.09
C PRO A 92 6.79 16.78 -13.30
N TRP A 93 5.77 17.36 -13.94
CA TRP A 93 4.50 17.69 -13.30
C TRP A 93 3.74 16.44 -12.85
N LEU A 94 3.67 15.41 -13.69
CA LEU A 94 2.98 14.15 -13.35
C LEU A 94 3.72 13.44 -12.22
N SER A 95 5.05 13.32 -12.31
CA SER A 95 5.86 12.72 -11.25
C SER A 95 5.73 13.47 -9.93
N PHE A 96 5.72 14.80 -9.96
CA PHE A 96 5.52 15.62 -8.77
C PHE A 96 4.12 15.43 -8.17
N LEU A 97 3.06 15.42 -8.98
CA LEU A 97 1.69 15.21 -8.49
C LEU A 97 1.52 13.83 -7.84
N LEU A 98 2.08 12.77 -8.44
CA LEU A 98 2.05 11.42 -7.87
C LEU A 98 2.84 11.34 -6.56
N LEU A 99 4.01 11.99 -6.49
CA LEU A 99 4.80 12.09 -5.28
C LEU A 99 4.06 12.86 -4.17
N ALA A 100 3.51 14.03 -4.50
CA ALA A 100 2.74 14.85 -3.57
C ALA A 100 1.51 14.10 -3.02
N LYS A 101 0.81 13.34 -3.88
CA LYS A 101 -0.29 12.45 -3.47
C LYS A 101 0.18 11.43 -2.43
N ASN A 102 1.32 10.77 -2.64
CA ASN A 102 1.88 9.82 -1.68
C ASN A 102 2.27 10.48 -0.35
N LEU A 103 2.85 11.67 -0.38
CA LEU A 103 3.19 12.42 0.84
C LEU A 103 1.94 12.84 1.63
N VAL A 104 0.89 13.29 0.95
CA VAL A 104 -0.39 13.64 1.59
C VAL A 104 -1.02 12.42 2.25
N LEU A 105 -0.96 11.24 1.62
CA LEU A 105 -1.48 10.01 2.22
C LEU A 105 -0.69 9.59 3.45
N ILE A 106 0.64 9.70 3.44
CA ILE A 106 1.45 9.48 4.65
C ILE A 106 1.03 10.43 5.76
N ALA A 107 0.92 11.72 5.46
CA ALA A 107 0.54 12.73 6.44
C ALA A 107 -0.85 12.44 7.03
N LEU A 108 -1.79 12.01 6.19
CA LEU A 108 -3.13 11.61 6.61
C LEU A 108 -3.06 10.38 7.53
N SER A 109 -2.34 9.33 7.14
CA SER A 109 -2.15 8.13 7.95
C SER A 109 -1.47 8.42 9.29
N ALA A 110 -0.43 9.25 9.30
CA ALA A 110 0.28 9.67 10.50
C ALA A 110 -0.62 10.51 11.43
N SER A 111 -1.41 11.43 10.89
CA SER A 111 -2.36 12.24 11.66
C SER A 111 -3.44 11.37 12.33
N MET A 112 -3.93 10.36 11.63
CA MET A 112 -4.91 9.41 12.17
C MET A 112 -4.31 8.50 13.23
N ALA A 113 -3.05 8.09 13.05
CA ALA A 113 -2.33 7.32 14.06
C ALA A 113 -2.06 8.13 15.33
N GLY A 114 -1.75 9.43 15.20
CA GLY A 114 -1.48 10.32 16.33
C GLY A 114 -2.72 10.82 17.08
N ALA A 115 -3.90 10.84 16.44
CA ALA A 115 -5.14 11.32 17.05
C ALA A 115 -5.82 10.31 17.99
N GLN A 116 -5.36 9.06 18.03
CA GLN A 116 -5.94 8.02 18.87
C GLN A 116 -5.05 7.73 20.08
N PRO A 117 -5.57 7.80 21.32
CA PRO A 117 -4.78 7.47 22.49
C PRO A 117 -4.24 6.04 22.37
N ALA A 118 -2.99 5.86 22.81
CA ALA A 118 -2.28 4.59 22.87
C ALA A 118 -2.85 3.68 23.97
N THR A 119 -4.16 3.64 24.14
CA THR A 119 -4.81 2.68 25.02
C THR A 119 -4.77 1.30 24.36
N GLU A 120 -4.30 0.37 25.16
CA GLU A 120 -3.95 -1.01 24.89
C GLU A 120 -4.81 -1.68 23.82
N GLU A 121 -4.10 -2.28 22.87
CA GLU A 121 -4.41 -3.60 22.33
C GLU A 121 -5.73 -3.74 21.58
N ARG A 122 -5.78 -3.26 20.33
CA ARG A 122 -6.40 -3.99 19.20
C ARG A 122 -6.04 -3.37 17.83
N LEU A 123 -4.81 -3.57 17.35
CA LEU A 123 -4.32 -3.10 16.05
C LEU A 123 -5.22 -3.56 14.89
N PHE A 124 -5.65 -4.83 14.88
CA PHE A 124 -6.49 -5.34 13.79
C PHE A 124 -7.91 -4.77 13.83
N ARG A 125 -8.49 -4.57 15.02
CA ARG A 125 -9.80 -3.90 15.12
C ARG A 125 -9.73 -2.43 14.75
N ARG A 126 -8.61 -1.74 15.00
CA ARG A 126 -8.40 -0.36 14.52
C ARG A 126 -8.42 -0.29 13.00
N LEU A 127 -7.76 -1.24 12.33
CA LEU A 127 -7.78 -1.34 10.86
C LEU A 127 -9.18 -1.65 10.30
N LEU A 128 -9.98 -2.46 11.01
CA LEU A 128 -11.38 -2.72 10.63
C LEU A 128 -12.32 -1.54 10.91
N ALA A 129 -12.02 -0.72 11.92
CA ALA A 129 -12.79 0.47 12.28
C ALA A 129 -12.50 1.69 11.40
N LEU A 130 -11.64 1.55 10.38
CA LEU A 130 -11.35 2.65 9.45
C LEU A 130 -12.64 3.08 8.73
N PRO A 131 -12.93 4.39 8.66
CA PRO A 131 -14.13 4.86 8.01
C PRO A 131 -14.13 4.48 6.51
N PRO A 132 -15.30 4.13 5.93
CA PRO A 132 -15.39 3.55 4.60
C PRO A 132 -14.93 4.49 3.48
N TRP A 133 -14.89 5.80 3.73
CA TRP A 133 -14.34 6.77 2.78
C TRP A 133 -12.82 6.63 2.61
N LEU A 134 -12.08 6.18 3.64
CA LEU A 134 -10.64 5.91 3.52
C LEU A 134 -10.37 4.74 2.56
N ILE A 135 -11.22 3.72 2.60
CA ILE A 135 -11.10 2.56 1.69
C ILE A 135 -11.32 3.01 0.23
N ARG A 136 -12.27 3.92 0.01
CA ARG A 136 -12.49 4.53 -1.32
C ARG A 136 -11.33 5.42 -1.73
N LEU A 137 -10.78 6.20 -0.79
CA LEU A 137 -9.62 7.05 -1.02
C LEU A 137 -8.39 6.22 -1.40
N ASP A 138 -8.15 5.11 -0.72
CA ASP A 138 -7.05 4.18 -1.01
C ASP A 138 -7.19 3.62 -2.43
N ARG A 139 -8.38 3.12 -2.79
CA ARG A 139 -8.65 2.65 -4.16
C ARG A 139 -8.46 3.74 -5.22
N ALA A 140 -8.96 4.95 -4.97
CA ALA A 140 -8.82 6.07 -5.90
C ALA A 140 -7.35 6.50 -6.03
N SER A 141 -6.61 6.48 -4.92
CA SER A 141 -5.17 6.73 -4.88
C SER A 141 -4.40 5.69 -5.68
N SER A 142 -4.70 4.40 -5.50
CA SER A 142 -4.07 3.33 -6.28
C SER A 142 -4.42 3.45 -7.76
N LEU A 143 -5.66 3.81 -8.10
CA LEU A 143 -6.04 4.05 -9.49
C LEU A 143 -5.22 5.18 -10.11
N ALA A 144 -5.05 6.30 -9.39
CA ALA A 144 -4.25 7.43 -9.83
C ALA A 144 -2.77 7.05 -9.99
N SER A 145 -2.18 6.30 -9.05
CA SER A 145 -0.83 5.74 -9.15
C SER A 145 -0.67 4.83 -10.37
N GLY A 146 -1.63 3.93 -10.61
CA GLY A 146 -1.60 2.99 -11.73
C GLY A 146 -1.71 3.70 -13.07
N ALA A 147 -2.67 4.62 -13.22
CA ALA A 147 -2.84 5.41 -14.43
C ALA A 147 -1.64 6.32 -14.71
N GLY A 148 -1.14 7.03 -13.69
CA GLY A 148 0.03 7.90 -13.83
C GLY A 148 1.30 7.12 -14.17
N SER A 149 1.53 5.98 -13.52
CA SER A 149 2.67 5.10 -13.81
C SER A 149 2.59 4.48 -15.20
N LEU A 150 1.38 4.19 -15.70
CA LEU A 150 1.18 3.72 -17.06
C LEU A 150 1.57 4.79 -18.08
N VAL A 151 1.16 6.04 -17.86
CA VAL A 151 1.56 7.15 -18.74
C VAL A 151 3.08 7.34 -18.73
N LEU A 152 3.71 7.30 -17.55
CA LEU A 152 5.18 7.36 -17.42
C LEU A 152 5.86 6.17 -18.12
N PHE A 153 5.30 4.97 -18.02
CA PHE A 153 5.80 3.78 -18.70
C PHE A 153 5.76 3.97 -20.22
N LEU A 154 4.64 4.43 -20.76
CA LEU A 154 4.51 4.71 -22.19
C LEU A 154 5.52 5.77 -22.65
N LYS A 155 5.72 6.83 -21.84
CA LYS A 155 6.68 7.89 -22.14
C LYS A 155 8.12 7.39 -22.16
N VAL A 156 8.54 6.66 -21.13
CA VAL A 156 9.91 6.14 -21.00
C VAL A 156 10.26 5.18 -22.15
N ASN A 157 9.29 4.43 -22.66
CA ASN A 157 9.47 3.51 -23.77
C ASN A 157 9.22 4.17 -25.15
N ASN A 158 9.07 5.50 -25.21
CA ASN A 158 8.80 6.26 -26.44
C ASN A 158 7.55 5.76 -27.21
N LEU A 159 6.56 5.23 -26.51
CA LEU A 159 5.29 4.76 -27.09
C LEU A 159 4.28 5.91 -27.25
N ILE A 160 4.55 7.06 -26.63
CA ILE A 160 3.77 8.30 -26.78
C ILE A 160 4.70 9.50 -27.03
N PRO A 161 4.30 10.48 -27.86
CA PRO A 161 5.18 11.58 -28.30
C PRO A 161 5.35 12.70 -27.27
N TRP A 162 4.25 13.14 -26.67
CA TRP A 162 4.14 14.12 -25.59
C TRP A 162 4.77 13.67 -24.27
#